data_AF-A0A2S5V571-F1
#
_entry.id   AF-A0A2S5V571-F1
#
_cell.length_a   1.000
_cell.length_b   1.000
_cell.length_c   1.000
_cell.angle_alpha   90.00
_cell.angle_beta   90.00
_cell.angle_gamma   90.00
#
_symmetry.space_group_name_H-M   'P 1'
#
loop_
_entity.id
_entity.type
_entity.pdbx_description
1 polymer ?
#
loop_
_entity_poly.entity_id
_entity_poly.type
_entity_poly.pdbx_seq_one_letter_code
_entity_poly.pdbx_strand_id
1 'polypeptide(L)'
;MSPDSSAAWLRLSARIEEAVAELTEKGARRETLGELVERRPVLGIRRGPVMRRISRVWRLRELLLDESGALFRVGSVVRVAKQPDHYNEQSALAAHRRRVQLAALRSGFELGETVNYGAISIQLSDGLGADAHPGLEVVDGEVVLHWGAVPGAQAGLGSSSVESLAAYLDDAVALLIGR
;
A
#
# COMPACT_ATOMS: atom_id res chain seq x y z
N MET A 1 -0.87 12.70 -27.00
CA MET A 1 -1.29 13.12 -25.65
C MET A 1 -2.35 14.19 -25.81
N SER A 2 -3.57 13.97 -25.31
CA SER A 2 -4.64 14.97 -25.38
C SER A 2 -4.46 15.99 -24.25
N PRO A 3 -4.65 17.30 -24.48
CA PRO A 3 -4.60 18.32 -23.41
C PRO A 3 -5.53 17.99 -22.23
N ASP A 4 -6.65 17.33 -22.48
CA ASP A 4 -7.60 16.90 -21.45
C ASP A 4 -7.01 15.84 -20.51
N SER A 5 -6.15 14.96 -21.03
CA SER A 5 -5.48 13.92 -20.24
C SER A 5 -4.47 14.52 -19.28
N SER A 6 -3.62 15.44 -19.73
CA SER A 6 -2.66 16.12 -18.86
C SER A 6 -3.38 16.93 -17.78
N ALA A 7 -4.50 17.58 -18.11
CA ALA A 7 -5.30 18.30 -17.14
C ALA A 7 -5.91 17.38 -16.06
N ALA A 8 -6.35 16.17 -16.44
CA ALA A 8 -6.85 15.16 -15.49
C ALA A 8 -5.78 14.73 -14.48
N TRP A 9 -4.57 14.45 -14.96
CA TRP A 9 -3.45 14.07 -14.09
C TRP A 9 -3.03 15.19 -13.14
N LEU A 10 -2.98 16.44 -13.61
CA LEU A 10 -2.69 17.60 -12.76
C LEU A 10 -3.74 17.78 -11.65
N ARG A 11 -5.03 17.58 -11.95
CA ARG A 11 -6.10 17.61 -10.93
C ARG A 11 -5.92 16.51 -9.89
N LEU A 12 -5.62 15.29 -10.32
CA LEU A 12 -5.37 14.18 -9.40
C LEU A 12 -4.15 14.46 -8.50
N SER A 13 -3.04 14.93 -9.07
CA SER A 13 -1.84 15.28 -8.30
C SER A 13 -2.13 16.35 -7.25
N ALA A 14 -2.81 17.43 -7.64
CA ALA A 14 -3.23 18.48 -6.71
C ALA A 14 -4.12 17.92 -5.59
N ARG A 15 -5.08 17.05 -5.93
CA ARG A 15 -5.96 16.43 -4.95
C ARG A 15 -5.20 15.56 -3.95
N ILE A 16 -4.18 14.83 -4.40
CA ILE A 16 -3.33 14.01 -3.51
C ILE A 16 -2.54 14.89 -2.56
N GLU A 17 -1.95 15.99 -3.05
CA GLU A 17 -1.24 16.97 -2.22
C GLU A 17 -2.17 17.56 -1.14
N GLU A 18 -3.40 17.92 -1.53
CA GLU A 18 -4.44 18.37 -0.60
C GLU A 18 -4.77 17.29 0.45
N ALA A 19 -4.94 16.03 0.03
CA ALA A 19 -5.24 14.93 0.96
C ALA A 19 -4.12 14.72 1.97
N VAL A 20 -2.85 14.78 1.53
CA VAL A 20 -1.67 14.70 2.42
C VAL A 20 -1.70 15.86 3.43
N ALA A 21 -1.99 17.09 2.97
CA ALA A 21 -2.08 18.25 3.84
C ALA A 21 -3.21 18.11 4.87
N GLU A 22 -4.42 17.70 4.45
CA GLU A 22 -5.57 17.46 5.31
C GLU A 22 -5.28 16.40 6.39
N LEU A 23 -4.73 15.26 5.99
CA LEU A 23 -4.41 14.15 6.90
C LEU A 23 -3.31 14.54 7.89
N THR A 24 -2.33 15.33 7.45
CA THR A 24 -1.26 15.86 8.30
C THR A 24 -1.80 16.85 9.31
N GLU A 25 -2.60 17.83 8.87
CA GLU A 25 -3.20 18.85 9.73
C GLU A 25 -4.08 18.22 10.81
N LYS A 26 -4.89 17.21 10.45
CA LYS A 26 -5.75 16.49 11.40
C LYS A 26 -5.01 15.49 12.28
N GLY A 27 -3.71 15.30 12.10
CA GLY A 27 -2.94 14.32 12.85
C GLY A 27 -3.47 12.89 12.67
N ALA A 28 -3.97 12.57 11.47
CA ALA A 28 -4.57 11.28 11.18
C ALA A 28 -3.58 10.13 11.46
N ARG A 29 -4.10 9.01 11.97
CA ARG A 29 -3.27 7.87 12.38
C ARG A 29 -2.45 7.32 11.20
N ARG A 30 -1.13 7.25 11.39
CA ARG A 30 -0.20 6.63 10.44
C ARG A 30 0.23 5.24 10.86
N GLU A 31 0.31 4.33 9.90
CA GLU A 31 0.91 3.00 10.01
C GLU A 31 2.28 2.97 9.35
N THR A 32 2.96 1.82 9.38
CA THR A 32 4.26 1.65 8.74
C THR A 32 4.12 0.81 7.47
N LEU A 33 4.73 1.25 6.38
CA LEU A 33 4.94 0.45 5.18
C LEU A 33 6.32 -0.23 5.28
N GLY A 34 6.33 -1.55 5.12
CA GLY A 34 7.53 -2.36 5.13
C GLY A 34 7.63 -3.32 3.94
N GLU A 35 8.83 -3.77 3.68
CA GLU A 35 9.15 -4.77 2.66
C GLU A 35 9.73 -6.01 3.34
N LEU A 36 9.15 -7.17 3.04
CA LEU A 36 9.72 -8.44 3.47
C LEU A 36 10.82 -8.86 2.50
N VAL A 37 12.07 -8.76 2.94
CA VAL A 37 13.24 -9.06 2.11
C VAL A 37 13.79 -10.44 2.44
N GLU A 38 13.79 -11.33 1.45
CA GLU A 38 14.50 -12.61 1.52
C GLU A 38 16.02 -12.37 1.49
N ARG A 39 16.75 -12.99 2.41
CA ARG A 39 18.20 -12.84 2.48
C ARG A 39 18.88 -13.96 1.74
N ARG A 40 19.80 -13.61 0.84
CA ARG A 40 20.66 -14.59 0.18
C ARG A 40 21.49 -15.34 1.24
N PRO A 41 21.67 -16.66 1.09
CA PRO A 41 22.58 -17.41 1.95
C PRO A 41 24.01 -16.89 1.76
N VAL A 42 24.75 -16.78 2.87
CA VAL A 42 26.17 -16.39 2.87
C VAL A 42 26.94 -17.53 3.51
N LEU A 43 27.93 -18.08 2.80
CA LEU A 43 28.74 -19.23 3.24
C LEU A 43 27.90 -20.44 3.68
N GLY A 44 26.83 -20.76 2.96
CA GLY A 44 25.95 -21.90 3.25
C GLY A 44 24.97 -21.69 4.42
N ILE A 45 25.07 -20.60 5.17
CA ILE A 45 24.15 -20.29 6.27
C ILE A 45 22.90 -19.60 5.72
N ARG A 46 21.76 -20.30 5.78
CA ARG A 46 20.45 -19.70 5.44
C ARG A 46 20.08 -18.65 6.49
N ARG A 47 19.77 -17.45 6.04
CA ARG A 47 19.29 -16.36 6.91
C ARG A 47 17.79 -16.24 6.71
N GLY A 48 17.05 -16.17 7.82
CA GLY A 48 15.63 -15.86 7.77
C GLY A 48 15.39 -14.48 7.13
N PRO A 49 14.16 -14.24 6.62
CA PRO A 49 13.81 -12.95 6.05
C PRO A 49 13.92 -11.83 7.10
N VAL A 50 14.07 -10.60 6.61
CA VAL A 50 14.03 -9.38 7.42
C VAL A 50 12.96 -8.46 6.88
N MET A 51 12.43 -7.60 7.74
CA MET A 51 11.47 -6.56 7.38
C MET A 51 12.22 -5.25 7.26
N ARG A 52 12.23 -4.64 6.07
CA ARG A 52 12.80 -3.30 5.84
C ARG A 52 11.69 -2.27 5.94
N ARG A 53 11.91 -1.19 6.69
CA ARG A 53 10.97 -0.07 6.73
C ARG A 53 11.14 0.79 5.48
N ILE A 54 10.02 1.12 4.82
CA ILE A 54 9.99 1.98 3.64
C ILE A 54 9.59 3.39 4.06
N SER A 55 8.36 3.57 4.54
CA SER A 55 7.79 4.87 4.88
C SER A 55 6.69 4.75 5.95
N ARG A 56 6.19 5.90 6.40
CA ARG A 56 4.94 5.99 7.18
C ARG A 56 3.81 6.31 6.23
N VAL A 57 2.69 5.62 6.40
CA VAL A 57 1.54 5.72 5.48
C VAL A 57 0.24 5.92 6.24
N TRP A 58 -0.69 6.66 5.65
CA TRP A 58 -2.10 6.58 6.00
C TRP A 58 -2.72 5.40 5.26
N ARG A 59 -3.52 4.59 5.99
CA ARG A 59 -4.25 3.48 5.40
C ARG A 59 -5.65 3.97 4.97
N LEU A 60 -5.81 4.17 3.68
CA LEU A 60 -7.02 4.68 3.03
C LEU A 60 -7.77 3.52 2.36
N ARG A 61 -8.56 2.77 3.13
CA ARG A 61 -9.28 1.58 2.65
C ARG A 61 -8.33 0.53 2.03
N GLU A 62 -8.33 0.37 0.70
CA GLU A 62 -7.45 -0.54 -0.07
C GLU A 62 -6.18 0.16 -0.59
N LEU A 63 -6.03 1.45 -0.33
CA LEU A 63 -4.85 2.24 -0.66
C LEU A 63 -4.02 2.58 0.58
N LEU A 64 -2.73 2.79 0.35
CA LEU A 64 -1.81 3.43 1.27
C LEU A 64 -1.32 4.71 0.61
N LEU A 65 -1.30 5.79 1.37
CA LEU A 65 -0.76 7.09 0.95
C LEU A 65 0.39 7.45 1.88
N ASP A 66 1.56 7.77 1.34
CA ASP A 66 2.65 8.32 2.12
C ASP A 66 2.70 9.85 2.08
N GLU A 67 3.56 10.43 2.92
CA GLU A 67 3.72 11.90 3.04
C GLU A 67 4.30 12.57 1.79
N SER A 68 4.87 11.82 0.85
CA SER A 68 5.36 12.34 -0.43
C SER A 68 4.28 12.34 -1.52
N GLY A 69 3.09 11.82 -1.23
CA GLY A 69 2.02 11.64 -2.22
C GLY A 69 2.10 10.30 -2.97
N ALA A 70 3.01 9.40 -2.59
CA ALA A 70 3.09 8.10 -3.25
C ALA A 70 1.93 7.20 -2.82
N LEU A 71 1.28 6.59 -3.81
CA LEU A 71 0.17 5.66 -3.62
C LEU A 71 0.63 4.21 -3.77
N PHE A 72 0.06 3.36 -2.93
CA PHE A 72 0.26 1.91 -2.99
C PHE A 72 -1.06 1.19 -2.80
N ARG A 73 -1.25 0.07 -3.50
CA ARG A 73 -2.31 -0.88 -3.16
C ARG A 73 -1.89 -1.68 -1.94
N VAL A 74 -2.80 -1.86 -1.00
CA VAL A 74 -2.60 -2.71 0.18
C VAL A 74 -2.26 -4.13 -0.26
N GLY A 75 -1.20 -4.69 0.34
CA GLY A 75 -0.89 -6.11 0.27
C GLY A 75 -1.43 -6.86 1.47
N SER A 76 -0.54 -7.20 2.40
CA SER A 76 -0.85 -7.86 3.67
C SER A 76 -0.52 -6.96 4.85
N VAL A 77 -1.10 -7.26 6.00
CA VAL A 77 -0.86 -6.52 7.25
C VAL A 77 -0.42 -7.47 8.35
N VAL A 78 0.53 -7.01 9.17
CA VAL A 78 0.92 -7.69 10.39
C VAL A 78 0.91 -6.70 11.55
N ARG A 79 0.28 -7.07 12.66
CA ARG A 79 0.45 -6.40 13.93
C ARG A 79 1.59 -7.09 14.67
N VAL A 80 2.62 -6.34 15.02
CA VAL A 80 3.79 -6.87 15.70
C VAL A 80 3.38 -7.28 17.11
N ALA A 81 3.63 -8.54 17.45
CA ALA A 81 3.26 -9.12 18.74
C ALA A 81 4.36 -10.05 19.23
N LYS A 82 4.48 -10.18 20.55
CA LYS A 82 5.38 -11.16 21.16
C LYS A 82 4.95 -12.56 20.71
N GLN A 83 5.93 -13.38 20.34
CA GLN A 83 5.65 -14.78 20.01
C GLN A 83 5.35 -15.56 21.29
N PRO A 84 4.35 -16.45 21.29
CA PRO A 84 4.15 -17.36 22.40
C PRO A 84 5.34 -18.33 22.49
N ASP A 85 5.69 -18.74 23.72
CA ASP A 85 6.82 -19.63 23.99
C ASP A 85 6.63 -21.01 23.34
N HIS A 86 5.38 -21.45 23.21
CA HIS A 86 4.99 -22.69 22.55
C HIS A 86 4.06 -22.38 21.38
N TYR A 87 4.49 -22.72 20.17
CA TYR A 87 3.73 -22.48 18.95
C TYR A 87 3.54 -23.79 18.19
N ASN A 88 2.29 -24.24 18.06
CA ASN A 88 1.93 -25.36 17.19
C ASN A 88 1.59 -24.82 15.80
N GLU A 89 2.47 -25.03 14.82
CA GLU A 89 2.25 -24.63 13.44
C GLU A 89 1.28 -25.61 12.76
N GLN A 90 -0.02 -25.38 12.89
CA GLN A 90 -1.05 -26.27 12.34
C GLN A 90 -1.28 -26.10 10.82
N SER A 91 -0.66 -25.10 10.18
CA SER A 91 -0.79 -24.85 8.74
C SER A 91 0.36 -24.02 8.16
N ALA A 92 0.52 -24.09 6.82
CA ALA A 92 1.47 -23.26 6.08
C ALA A 92 1.19 -21.75 6.26
N LEU A 93 -0.06 -21.35 6.38
CA LEU A 93 -0.45 -19.95 6.62
C LEU A 93 -0.02 -19.48 8.02
N ALA A 94 -0.17 -20.33 9.03
CA ALA A 94 0.29 -20.05 10.39
C ALA A 94 1.83 -19.89 10.43
N ALA A 95 2.54 -20.82 9.79
CA ALA A 95 4.00 -20.74 9.63
C ALA A 95 4.45 -19.45 8.91
N HIS A 96 3.75 -19.07 7.83
CA HIS A 96 4.04 -17.83 7.11
C HIS A 96 3.84 -16.58 7.97
N ARG A 97 2.69 -16.46 8.66
CA ARG A 97 2.40 -15.34 9.57
C ARG A 97 3.45 -15.23 10.67
N ARG A 98 3.84 -16.36 11.27
CA ARG A 98 4.92 -16.41 12.27
C ARG A 98 6.23 -15.91 11.70
N ARG A 99 6.61 -16.37 10.51
CA ARG A 99 7.84 -15.95 9.82
C ARG A 99 7.89 -14.44 9.61
N VAL A 100 6.77 -13.85 9.18
CA VAL A 100 6.63 -12.40 8.99
C VAL A 100 6.72 -11.65 10.32
N GLN A 101 6.03 -12.11 11.38
CA GLN A 101 6.11 -11.48 12.71
C GLN A 101 7.53 -11.53 13.27
N LEU A 102 8.22 -12.66 13.15
CA LEU A 102 9.62 -12.79 13.55
C LEU A 102 10.54 -11.88 12.74
N ALA A 103 10.30 -11.72 11.44
CA ALA A 103 11.06 -10.80 10.60
C ALA A 103 10.90 -9.35 11.09
N ALA A 104 9.67 -8.93 11.41
CA ALA A 104 9.40 -7.60 11.94
C ALA A 104 10.09 -7.37 13.30
N LEU A 105 9.93 -8.29 14.26
CA LEU A 105 10.57 -8.21 15.58
C LEU A 105 12.10 -8.12 15.48
N ARG A 106 12.72 -9.00 14.68
CA ARG A 106 14.19 -9.01 14.49
C ARG A 106 14.70 -7.76 13.78
N SER A 107 13.83 -7.06 13.06
CA SER A 107 14.18 -5.83 12.33
C SER A 107 13.87 -4.56 13.14
N GLY A 108 13.57 -4.71 14.44
CA GLY A 108 13.42 -3.58 15.37
C GLY A 108 12.09 -2.84 15.26
N PHE A 109 11.03 -3.49 14.75
CA PHE A 109 9.69 -2.93 14.82
C PHE A 109 9.12 -3.04 16.24
N GLU A 110 8.34 -2.04 16.65
CA GLU A 110 7.82 -1.95 18.01
C GLU A 110 6.67 -2.92 18.26
N LEU A 111 6.53 -3.39 19.50
CA LEU A 111 5.37 -4.20 19.89
C LEU A 111 4.08 -3.39 19.72
N GLY A 112 3.09 -3.98 19.04
CA GLY A 112 1.84 -3.32 18.71
C GLY A 112 1.88 -2.45 17.45
N GLU A 113 3.06 -2.25 16.82
CA GLU A 113 3.17 -1.54 15.55
C GLU A 113 2.38 -2.30 14.45
N THR A 114 1.59 -1.57 13.66
CA THR A 114 0.94 -2.13 12.47
C THR A 114 1.82 -1.90 11.26
N VAL A 115 2.20 -2.99 10.58
CA VAL A 115 3.07 -2.97 9.41
C VAL A 115 2.33 -3.54 8.20
N ASN A 116 2.12 -2.69 7.20
CA ASN A 116 1.66 -3.10 5.88
C ASN A 116 2.87 -3.60 5.08
N TYR A 117 2.75 -4.73 4.40
CA TYR A 117 3.83 -5.32 3.61
C TYR A 117 3.30 -5.99 2.33
N GLY A 118 4.19 -6.15 1.34
CA GLY A 118 3.79 -6.65 0.02
C GLY A 118 2.83 -5.69 -0.70
N ALA A 119 2.87 -4.40 -0.35
CA ALA A 119 2.13 -3.37 -1.05
C ALA A 119 2.70 -3.16 -2.45
N ILE A 120 1.85 -2.78 -3.40
CA ILE A 120 2.22 -2.60 -4.80
C ILE A 120 2.14 -1.12 -5.11
N SER A 121 3.24 -0.53 -5.57
CA SER A 121 3.29 0.89 -5.88
C SER A 121 2.41 1.20 -7.09
N ILE A 122 1.56 2.20 -6.93
CA ILE A 122 0.73 2.76 -8.00
C ILE A 122 1.50 3.96 -8.56
N GLN A 123 2.13 3.76 -9.72
CA GLN A 123 2.88 4.81 -10.41
C GLN A 123 1.90 5.79 -11.05
N LEU A 124 1.87 7.01 -10.51
CA LEU A 124 1.04 8.11 -11.03
C LEU A 124 1.83 8.79 -12.13
N SER A 125 1.60 8.40 -13.38
CA SER A 125 2.26 8.99 -14.53
C SER A 125 1.24 9.28 -15.63
N ASP A 126 1.36 10.46 -16.24
CA ASP A 126 0.64 10.85 -17.44
C ASP A 126 1.27 10.28 -18.73
N GLY A 127 2.36 9.53 -18.58
CA GLY A 127 3.12 8.92 -19.65
C GLY A 127 2.36 7.78 -20.33
N LEU A 128 2.39 7.76 -21.66
CA LEU A 128 1.98 6.62 -22.47
C LEU A 128 3.23 5.74 -22.69
N GLY A 129 3.44 4.70 -21.89
CA GLY A 129 4.65 3.86 -22.00
C GLY A 129 4.78 2.81 -20.90
N ALA A 130 5.95 2.16 -20.81
CA ALA A 130 6.25 1.13 -19.81
C ALA A 130 6.15 1.61 -18.35
N ASP A 131 6.18 2.94 -18.14
CA ASP A 131 6.07 3.60 -16.84
C ASP A 131 4.62 3.92 -16.44
N ALA A 132 3.64 3.63 -17.32
CA ALA A 132 2.22 3.74 -16.99
C ALA A 132 1.81 2.59 -16.07
N HIS A 133 1.14 2.90 -14.96
CA HIS A 133 0.61 1.84 -14.11
C HIS A 133 -0.54 1.11 -14.83
N PRO A 134 -0.50 -0.23 -14.95
CA PRO A 134 -1.59 -0.99 -15.55
C PRO A 134 -2.87 -0.77 -14.73
N GLY A 135 -3.93 -0.29 -15.39
CA GLY A 135 -5.21 -0.03 -14.75
C GLY A 135 -5.47 1.42 -14.33
N LEU A 136 -4.61 2.38 -14.69
CA LEU A 136 -4.99 3.80 -14.66
C LEU A 136 -5.33 4.28 -16.07
N GLU A 137 -6.45 4.97 -16.20
CA GLU A 137 -6.94 5.51 -17.47
C GLU A 137 -7.59 6.88 -17.23
N VAL A 138 -7.57 7.75 -18.25
CA VAL A 138 -8.38 8.97 -18.22
C VAL A 138 -9.71 8.70 -18.93
N VAL A 139 -10.81 8.75 -18.19
CA VAL A 139 -12.18 8.59 -18.70
C VAL A 139 -12.96 9.85 -18.35
N ASP A 140 -13.57 10.49 -19.35
CA ASP A 140 -14.34 11.73 -19.19
C ASP A 140 -13.58 12.85 -18.44
N GLY A 141 -12.26 12.91 -18.63
CA GLY A 141 -11.40 13.90 -17.98
C GLY A 141 -11.03 13.57 -16.53
N GLU A 142 -11.35 12.39 -16.03
CA GLU A 142 -10.99 11.94 -14.68
C GLU A 142 -10.04 10.74 -14.74
N VAL A 143 -9.09 10.67 -13.81
CA VAL A 143 -8.24 9.49 -13.68
C VAL A 143 -9.00 8.41 -12.91
N VAL A 144 -9.27 7.29 -13.57
CA VAL A 144 -9.99 6.16 -13.01
C VAL A 144 -9.05 4.99 -12.72
N LEU A 145 -9.33 4.27 -11.64
CA LEU A 145 -8.58 3.07 -11.25
C LEU A 145 -9.38 1.80 -11.55
N HIS A 146 -8.80 0.94 -12.38
CA HIS A 146 -9.29 -0.39 -12.71
C HIS A 146 -8.67 -1.43 -11.79
N TRP A 147 -9.36 -1.77 -10.71
CA TRP A 147 -8.86 -2.69 -9.67
C TRP A 147 -8.42 -4.05 -10.20
N GLY A 148 -9.12 -4.59 -11.21
CA GLY A 148 -8.80 -5.88 -11.82
C GLY A 148 -7.51 -5.89 -12.65
N ALA A 149 -7.00 -4.73 -13.05
CA ALA A 149 -5.78 -4.58 -13.83
C ALA A 149 -4.54 -4.31 -12.96
N VAL A 150 -4.72 -4.06 -11.66
CA VAL A 150 -3.61 -3.92 -10.71
C VAL A 150 -3.00 -5.30 -10.44
N PRO A 151 -1.68 -5.50 -10.65
CA PRO A 151 -1.00 -6.74 -10.28
C PRO A 151 -1.33 -7.14 -8.84
N GLY A 152 -1.52 -8.44 -8.58
CA GLY A 152 -1.86 -8.92 -7.24
C GLY A 152 -3.31 -8.70 -6.79
N ALA A 153 -4.22 -8.29 -7.69
CA ALA A 153 -5.66 -8.40 -7.45
C ALA A 153 -6.02 -9.87 -7.18
N GLN A 154 -6.66 -10.15 -6.04
CA GLN A 154 -7.25 -11.47 -5.82
C GLN A 154 -8.45 -11.59 -6.77
N ALA A 155 -8.47 -12.63 -7.61
CA ALA A 155 -9.64 -12.98 -8.41
C ALA A 155 -10.81 -13.24 -7.45
N GLY A 156 -11.71 -12.26 -7.30
CA GLY A 156 -12.85 -12.37 -6.38
C GLY A 156 -13.42 -11.04 -5.87
N LEU A 157 -12.67 -9.94 -5.90
CA LEU A 157 -13.22 -8.60 -5.66
C LEU A 157 -13.54 -7.96 -7.01
N GLY A 158 -14.80 -8.08 -7.44
CA GLY A 158 -15.42 -7.27 -8.51
C GLY A 158 -14.48 -6.88 -9.65
N SER A 159 -14.14 -7.84 -10.52
CA SER A 159 -13.57 -7.53 -11.83
C SER A 159 -14.50 -6.54 -12.53
N SER A 160 -14.03 -5.31 -12.77
CA SER A 160 -14.66 -4.21 -13.52
C SER A 160 -15.40 -3.10 -12.75
N SER A 161 -15.04 -2.78 -11.49
CA SER A 161 -15.45 -1.48 -10.92
C SER A 161 -14.48 -0.38 -11.37
N VAL A 162 -15.00 0.59 -12.13
CA VAL A 162 -14.32 1.82 -12.53
C VAL A 162 -14.77 2.91 -11.58
N GLU A 163 -13.83 3.50 -10.85
CA GLU A 163 -14.11 4.56 -9.88
C GLU A 163 -13.10 5.69 -10.10
N SER A 164 -13.56 6.95 -10.02
CA SER A 164 -12.66 8.10 -10.02
C SER A 164 -11.74 7.98 -8.81
N LEU A 165 -10.43 8.01 -9.05
CA LEU A 165 -9.45 7.89 -7.99
C LEU A 165 -9.52 9.09 -7.04
N ALA A 166 -9.83 10.28 -7.56
CA ALA A 166 -10.03 11.47 -6.73
C ALA A 166 -11.24 11.30 -5.79
N ALA A 167 -12.38 10.85 -6.31
CA ALA A 167 -13.57 10.60 -5.49
C ALA A 167 -13.35 9.49 -4.44
N TYR A 168 -12.66 8.42 -4.81
CA TYR A 168 -12.28 7.36 -3.87
C TYR A 168 -11.41 7.89 -2.72
N LEU A 169 -10.44 8.76 -3.05
CA LEU A 169 -9.57 9.41 -2.06
C LEU A 169 -10.38 10.33 -1.15
N ASP A 170 -11.30 11.12 -1.69
CA ASP A 170 -12.19 11.98 -0.89
C ASP A 170 -12.94 11.19 0.19
N ASP A 171 -13.62 10.12 -0.24
CA ASP A 171 -14.38 9.26 0.68
C ASP A 171 -13.46 8.61 1.71
N ALA A 172 -12.30 8.10 1.29
CA ALA A 172 -11.37 7.43 2.18
C ALA A 172 -10.73 8.39 3.20
N VAL A 173 -10.42 9.62 2.78
CA VAL A 173 -9.90 10.69 3.65
C VAL A 173 -10.96 11.09 4.66
N ALA A 174 -12.20 11.34 4.21
CA ALA A 174 -13.33 11.68 5.07
C ALA A 174 -13.56 10.62 6.16
N LEU A 175 -13.58 9.34 5.77
CA LEU A 175 -13.72 8.23 6.71
C LEU A 175 -12.58 8.15 7.73
N LEU A 176 -11.32 8.40 7.31
CA LEU A 176 -10.17 8.30 8.21
C LEU A 176 -10.12 9.44 9.24
N ILE A 177 -10.59 10.64 8.89
CA ILE A 177 -10.62 11.79 9.79
C ILE A 177 -11.97 11.99 10.49
N GLY A 178 -12.97 11.15 10.19
CA GLY A 178 -14.28 11.14 10.83
C GLY A 178 -15.21 12.28 10.41
N ARG A 179 -15.22 12.63 9.12
CA ARG A 179 -16.21 13.54 8.52
C ARG A 179 -17.38 12.79 7.90
#